data_AF-A0A1X0B2Y9-F1
#
_entry.id   AF-A0A1X0B2Y9-F1
#
_cell.length_a   1.000
_cell.length_b   1.000
_cell.length_c   1.000
_cell.angle_alpha   90.00
_cell.angle_beta   90.00
_cell.angle_gamma   90.00
#
_symmetry.space_group_name_H-M   'P 1'
#
loop_
_entity.id
_entity.type
_entity.pdbx_description
1 polymer ?
#
loop_
_entity_poly.entity_id
_entity_poly.type
_entity_poly.pdbx_seq_one_letter_code
_entity_poly.pdbx_strand_id
1 'polypeptide(L)' 'MGIIPEVFDLDDQDYLHILQEDVTPDNEAQIREAVRQCPRQAISIEDG' A
#
# COMPACT_ATOMS: atom_id res chain seq x y z
N MET A 1 7.35 9.74 4.09
CA MET A 1 6.99 9.85 2.66
C MET A 1 6.83 8.44 2.13
N GLY A 2 5.59 7.94 2.03
CA GLY A 2 5.27 6.64 1.44
C GLY A 2 5.08 6.74 -0.07
N ILE A 3 5.05 5.59 -0.74
CA ILE A 3 5.07 5.49 -2.22
C ILE A 3 3.70 5.76 -2.85
N ILE A 4 2.61 5.79 -2.07
CA ILE A 4 1.26 6.13 -2.53
C ILE A 4 0.35 6.50 -1.33
N PRO A 5 0.46 7.70 -0.75
CA PRO A 5 -0.25 8.08 0.48
C PRO A 5 -1.77 8.23 0.31
N GLU A 6 -2.26 8.28 -0.93
CA GLU A 6 -3.69 8.28 -1.24
C GLU A 6 -4.34 6.90 -1.14
N VAL A 7 -3.54 5.82 -1.15
CA VAL A 7 -4.00 4.43 -1.02
C VAL A 7 -3.64 3.84 0.34
N PHE A 8 -2.47 4.17 0.88
CA PHE A 8 -2.02 3.68 2.18
C PHE A 8 -1.74 4.83 3.14
N ASP A 9 -2.34 4.76 4.33
CA ASP A 9 -2.05 5.66 5.43
C ASP A 9 -1.41 4.91 6.59
N LEU A 10 -0.28 5.41 7.08
CA LEU A 10 0.37 4.86 8.28
C LEU A 10 0.15 5.85 9.40
N ASP A 11 -0.68 5.46 10.37
CA ASP A 11 -1.03 6.34 11.48
C ASP A 11 0.10 6.44 12.53
N ASP A 12 -0.07 7.36 13.48
CA ASP A 12 0.89 7.59 14.57
C ASP A 12 1.03 6.39 15.53
N GLN A 13 0.18 5.37 15.40
CA GLN A 13 0.19 4.14 16.20
C GLN A 13 0.80 2.95 15.43
N ASP A 14 1.48 3.21 14.30
CA ASP A 14 2.08 2.20 13.41
C ASP A 14 1.06 1.25 12.75
N TYR A 15 -0.22 1.64 12.66
CA TYR A 15 -1.21 0.87 11.89
C TYR A 15 -1.31 1.38 10.46
N LEU A 16 -1.21 0.45 9.51
CA LEU A 16 -1.42 0.73 8.10
C LEU A 16 -2.91 0.57 7.75
N HIS A 17 -3.49 1.64 7.24
CA HIS A 17 -4.87 1.70 6.76
C HIS A 17 -4.89 1.72 5.23
N ILE A 18 -5.84 1.00 4.64
CA ILE A 18 -6.11 1.04 3.20
C ILE A 18 -7.20 2.10 2.98
N LEU A 19 -6.85 3.20 2.33
CA LEU A 19 -7.77 4.29 2.01
C LEU A 19 -8.57 4.02 0.72
N GLN A 20 -7.98 3.25 -0.21
CA GLN A 20 -8.60 2.85 -1.47
C GLN A 20 -8.25 1.40 -1.78
N GLU A 21 -9.27 0.59 -2.06
CA GLU A 21 -9.14 -0.85 -2.29
C GLU A 21 -8.91 -1.17 -3.78
N ASP A 22 -9.32 -0.26 -4.67
CA ASP A 22 -9.21 -0.44 -6.12
C ASP A 22 -7.79 -0.30 -6.64
N VAL A 23 -7.25 -1.41 -7.15
CA VAL A 23 -6.03 -1.44 -7.97
C VAL A 23 -6.41 -1.13 -9.42
N THR A 24 -5.87 -0.05 -9.96
CA THR A 24 -6.02 0.38 -11.35
C THR A 24 -4.69 0.24 -12.09
N PRO A 25 -4.70 0.17 -13.43
CA PRO A 25 -3.46 0.10 -14.21
C PRO A 25 -2.48 1.25 -13.93
N ASP A 26 -3.01 2.43 -13.59
CA ASP A 26 -2.21 3.63 -13.29
C ASP A 26 -1.52 3.57 -11.92
N ASN A 27 -2.14 2.92 -10.93
CA ASN A 27 -1.62 2.84 -9.57
C ASN A 27 -0.91 1.51 -9.24
N GLU A 28 -1.10 0.47 -10.06
CA GLU A 28 -0.60 -0.89 -9.80
C GLU A 28 0.91 -0.92 -9.52
N ALA A 29 1.71 -0.22 -10.32
CA ALA A 29 3.16 -0.18 -10.16
C ALA A 29 3.58 0.42 -8.80
N GLN A 30 2.88 1.47 -8.36
CA GLN A 30 3.13 2.14 -7.09
C GLN A 30 2.67 1.28 -5.90
N ILE A 31 1.53 0.61 -6.03
CA ILE A 31 1.01 -0.33 -5.02
C ILE A 31 1.99 -1.51 -4.85
N ARG A 32 2.46 -2.11 -5.94
CA ARG A 32 3.46 -3.20 -5.91
C ARG A 32 4.76 -2.74 -5.24
N GLU A 33 5.21 -1.52 -5.50
CA GLU A 33 6.42 -1.00 -4.85
C GLU A 33 6.21 -0.71 -3.36
N ALA A 34 5.07 -0.14 -2.96
CA ALA A 34 4.74 0.08 -1.55
C ALA A 34 4.73 -1.24 -0.76
N VAL A 35 4.16 -2.30 -1.34
CA VAL A 35 4.16 -3.66 -0.76
C VAL A 35 5.58 -4.20 -0.63
N ARG A 36 6.43 -4.06 -1.67
CA ARG A 36 7.83 -4.49 -1.63
C ARG A 36 8.65 -3.77 -0.57
N GLN A 37 8.41 -2.48 -0.36
CA GLN A 37 9.15 -1.69 0.61
C GLN A 37 8.67 -1.88 2.05
N CYS A 38 7.49 -2.49 2.28
CA CYS A 38 6.98 -2.69 3.63
C CYS A 38 7.89 -3.65 4.42
N PRO A 39 8.72 -3.16 5.36
CA PRO A 39 9.74 -3.98 6.00
C PRO A 39 9.13 -5.04 6.93
N ARG A 40 7.88 -4.83 7.35
CA ARG A 40 7.13 -5.70 8.26
C ARG A 40 6.25 -6.72 7.53
N GLN A 41 6.22 -6.70 6.20
CA GLN A 41 5.31 -7.53 5.39
C GLN A 41 3.85 -7.40 5.86
N ALA A 42 3.44 -6.19 6.27
CA ALA A 42 2.10 -5.93 6.79
C ALA A 42 1.01 -5.97 5.69
N ILE A 43 1.42 -5.90 4.43
CA ILE A 43 0.54 -5.90 3.26
C ILE A 43 1.05 -6.88 2.21
N SER A 44 0.12 -7.48 1.46
CA SER A 44 0.37 -8.41 0.37
C SER A 44 -0.64 -8.17 -0.76
N ILE A 45 -0.23 -8.45 -2.00
CA ILE A 45 -1.12 -8.46 -3.16
C ILE A 45 -1.52 -9.91 -3.41
N GLU A 46 -2.83 -10.17 -3.48
CA GLU A 46 -3.36 -11.46 -3.90
C GLU A 46 -3.82 -11.37 -5.36
N ASP A 47 -3.37 -12.31 -6.19
CA ASP A 47 -3.90 -12.50 -7.56
C ASP A 47 -5.19 -13.31 -7.43
N GLY A 48 -6.33 -12.67 -7.70
CA GLY A 48 -7.67 -13.30 -7.72
C GLY A 48 -7.98 -13.98 -9.05
#